data_AF-F9GBS5-F1
#
_entry.id   AF-F9GBS5-F1
#
_cell.length_a   1.000
_cell.length_b   1.000
_cell.length_c   1.000
_cell.angle_alpha   90.00
_cell.angle_beta   90.00
_cell.angle_gamma   90.00
#
_symmetry.space_group_name_H-M   'P 1'
#
loop_
_entity.id
_entity.type
_entity.pdbx_description
1 polymer ?
#
loop_
_entity_poly.entity_id
_entity_poly.type
_entity_poly.pdbx_seq_one_letter_code
_entity_poly.pdbx_strand_id
1 'polypeptide(L)'
;IGWLSLRPTEAHVLMQVSPKKLKVTYPEGTSSSVFTFVASPSLAKRDVQSWADIQGISISVSGNANPVPKVTFAGRYGGSGSPIYDHNYWSLVHTMPAGFEGAPEIIIEFE
;
A
#
# COMPACT_ATOMS: atom_id res chain seq x y z
N ILE A 1 12.13 0.52 8.69
CA ILE A 1 11.19 -0.52 8.23
C ILE A 1 11.99 -1.79 7.91
N GLY A 2 11.50 -2.98 8.24
CA GLY A 2 12.15 -4.24 7.88
C GLY A 2 11.85 -4.66 6.45
N TRP A 3 10.59 -4.54 6.02
CA TRP A 3 10.16 -4.81 4.64
C TRP A 3 8.88 -4.06 4.28
N LEU A 4 8.71 -3.79 2.97
CA LEU A 4 7.52 -3.24 2.33
C LEU A 4 7.24 -4.08 1.07
N SER A 5 6.00 -4.49 0.87
CA SER A 5 5.61 -5.31 -0.29
C SER A 5 4.26 -4.89 -0.84
N LEU A 6 4.15 -4.81 -2.16
CA LEU A 6 2.88 -4.68 -2.86
C LEU A 6 2.19 -6.05 -2.92
N ARG A 7 0.90 -6.08 -2.57
CA ARG A 7 -0.01 -7.19 -2.78
C ARG A 7 -1.04 -6.77 -3.81
N PRO A 8 -0.79 -7.03 -5.11
CA PRO A 8 -1.70 -6.63 -6.16
C PRO A 8 -2.98 -7.45 -6.11
N THR A 9 -4.10 -6.82 -6.46
CA THR A 9 -5.39 -7.51 -6.63
C THR A 9 -5.68 -7.85 -8.08
N GLU A 10 -4.95 -7.25 -9.01
CA GLU A 10 -5.10 -7.46 -10.45
C GLU A 10 -4.02 -8.39 -11.00
N ALA A 11 -4.38 -9.21 -11.98
CA ALA A 11 -3.45 -10.15 -12.65
C ALA A 11 -2.48 -9.43 -13.58
N HIS A 12 -2.91 -8.35 -14.22
CA HIS A 12 -2.11 -7.53 -15.12
C HIS A 12 -1.62 -6.27 -14.39
N VAL A 13 -0.32 -6.23 -14.10
CA VAL A 13 0.33 -5.11 -13.40
C VAL A 13 1.50 -4.58 -14.23
N LEU A 14 1.50 -3.27 -14.50
CA LEU A 14 2.65 -2.58 -15.06
C LEU A 14 3.36 -1.81 -13.95
N MET A 15 4.67 -2.07 -13.80
CA MET A 15 5.52 -1.37 -12.85
C MET A 15 6.57 -0.56 -13.60
N GLN A 16 6.60 0.74 -13.34
CA GLN A 16 7.63 1.64 -13.85
C GLN A 16 8.46 2.13 -12.67
N VAL A 17 9.74 1.76 -12.67
CA VAL A 17 10.69 2.10 -11.61
C VAL A 17 11.65 3.17 -12.12
N SER A 18 11.84 4.21 -11.33
CA SER A 18 12.82 5.27 -11.56
C SER A 18 13.45 5.67 -10.22
N PRO A 19 14.54 6.45 -10.20
CA PRO A 19 15.16 6.86 -8.95
C PRO A 19 14.13 7.44 -7.98
N LYS A 20 14.06 6.88 -6.77
CA LYS A 20 13.15 7.32 -5.70
C LYS A 20 11.65 7.25 -6.04
N LYS A 21 11.24 6.54 -7.09
CA LYS A 21 9.85 6.55 -7.54
C LYS A 21 9.41 5.22 -8.15
N LEU A 22 8.26 4.74 -7.69
CA LEU A 22 7.57 3.57 -8.22
C LEU A 22 6.19 3.99 -8.71
N LYS A 23 5.90 3.74 -9.98
CA LYS A 23 4.56 3.88 -10.56
C LYS A 23 3.99 2.50 -10.83
N VAL A 24 2.80 2.23 -10.31
CA VAL A 24 2.07 0.97 -10.50
C VAL A 24 0.76 1.29 -11.21
N THR A 25 0.52 0.64 -12.33
CA THR A 25 -0.71 0.77 -13.11
C THR A 25 -1.34 -0.60 -13.28
N TYR A 26 -2.67 -0.68 -13.16
CA TYR A 26 -3.46 -1.85 -13.52
C TYR A 26 -4.19 -1.58 -14.83
N PRO A 27 -3.67 -1.98 -16.00
CA PRO A 27 -4.24 -1.59 -17.29
C PRO A 27 -5.65 -2.13 -17.52
N GLU A 28 -5.94 -3.29 -16.96
CA GLU A 28 -7.24 -3.96 -17.02
C GLU A 28 -8.05 -3.78 -15.72
N GLY A 29 -7.53 -2.96 -14.80
CA GLY A 29 -8.21 -2.63 -13.56
C GLY A 29 -9.41 -1.72 -13.78
N THR A 30 -10.26 -1.62 -12.77
CA THR A 30 -11.47 -0.78 -12.78
C THR A 30 -11.59 0.01 -11.48
N SER A 31 -12.71 0.69 -11.25
CA SER A 31 -12.99 1.34 -9.97
C SER A 31 -13.07 0.37 -8.78
N SER A 32 -13.18 -0.96 -9.00
CA SER A 32 -13.11 -1.95 -7.93
C SER A 32 -11.69 -2.38 -7.55
N SER A 33 -10.69 -2.02 -8.35
CA SER A 33 -9.30 -2.39 -8.09
C SER A 33 -8.77 -1.69 -6.84
N VAL A 34 -7.88 -2.37 -6.12
CA VAL A 34 -7.25 -1.82 -4.91
C VAL A 34 -5.75 -2.08 -4.90
N PHE A 35 -5.00 -1.07 -4.45
CA PHE A 35 -3.56 -1.19 -4.23
C PHE A 35 -3.32 -1.46 -2.74
N THR A 36 -2.84 -2.66 -2.41
CA THR A 36 -2.54 -3.04 -1.03
C THR A 36 -1.03 -3.08 -0.81
N PHE A 37 -0.55 -2.30 0.14
CA PHE A 37 0.83 -2.36 0.60
C PHE A 37 0.89 -2.94 2.00
N VAL A 38 1.82 -3.86 2.22
CA VAL A 38 2.05 -4.47 3.52
C VAL A 38 3.44 -4.11 4.01
N ALA A 39 3.51 -3.65 5.26
CA ALA A 39 4.72 -3.19 5.90
C ALA A 39 4.99 -3.95 7.19
N SER A 40 6.26 -4.25 7.45
CA SER A 40 6.69 -4.83 8.73
C SER A 40 6.37 -3.89 9.90
N PRO A 41 5.93 -4.41 11.06
CA PRO A 41 5.81 -3.63 12.28
C PRO A 41 7.16 -3.08 12.75
N SER A 42 7.12 -2.01 13.55
CA SER A 42 8.30 -1.42 14.18
C SER A 42 8.09 -1.29 15.69
N LEU A 43 9.14 -1.54 16.47
CA LEU A 43 9.09 -1.30 17.92
C LEU A 43 9.07 0.20 18.26
N ALA A 44 9.70 1.04 17.42
CA ALA A 44 9.75 2.49 17.61
C ALA A 44 8.42 3.18 17.33
N LYS A 45 7.59 2.59 16.45
CA LYS A 45 6.26 3.09 16.11
C LYS A 45 5.31 1.91 15.97
N ARG A 46 4.59 1.65 17.06
CA ARG A 46 3.72 0.47 17.18
C ARG A 46 2.37 0.64 16.50
N ASP A 47 1.81 1.86 16.51
CA ASP A 47 0.53 2.18 15.90
C ASP A 47 0.76 2.97 14.61
N VAL A 48 0.44 2.37 13.46
CA VAL A 48 0.61 2.98 12.14
C VAL A 48 -0.77 3.43 11.67
N GLN A 49 -0.90 4.72 11.39
CA GLN A 49 -2.14 5.32 10.90
C GLN A 49 -2.01 5.81 9.46
N SER A 50 -0.78 6.07 9.01
CA SER A 50 -0.49 6.54 7.65
C SER A 50 0.93 6.21 7.20
N TRP A 51 1.26 6.56 5.96
CA TRP A 51 2.63 6.49 5.42
C TRP A 51 3.65 7.28 6.24
N ALA A 52 3.24 8.38 6.89
CA ALA A 52 4.13 9.20 7.72
C ALA A 52 4.63 8.47 8.99
N ASP A 53 3.94 7.40 9.40
CA ASP A 53 4.35 6.58 10.55
C ASP A 53 5.38 5.51 10.17
N ILE A 54 5.63 5.29 8.86
CA ILE A 54 6.63 4.34 8.37
C ILE A 54 8.03 4.87 8.69
N GLN A 55 8.77 4.10 9.46
CA GLN A 55 10.08 4.52 9.97
C GLN A 55 11.21 4.27 8.96
N GLY A 56 12.10 5.24 8.82
CA GLY A 56 13.37 5.12 8.08
C GLY A 56 13.31 5.51 6.61
N ILE A 57 12.15 5.97 6.12
CA ILE A 57 11.95 6.46 4.75
C ILE A 57 10.75 7.41 4.75
N SER A 58 10.86 8.53 4.06
CA SER A 58 9.70 9.40 3.83
C SER A 58 8.98 8.93 2.57
N ILE A 59 7.65 8.79 2.63
CA ILE A 59 6.84 8.26 1.53
C ILE A 59 5.73 9.25 1.21
N SER A 60 5.63 9.64 -0.06
CA SER A 60 4.49 10.36 -0.61
C SER A 60 3.75 9.49 -1.62
N VAL A 61 2.43 9.68 -1.71
CA VAL A 61 1.54 8.91 -2.59
C VAL A 61 0.73 9.87 -3.46
N SER A 62 0.71 9.58 -4.76
CA SER A 62 -0.06 10.30 -5.77
C SER A 62 -0.59 9.34 -6.84
N GLY A 63 -1.16 9.85 -7.92
CA GLY A 63 -1.83 9.07 -8.97
C GLY A 63 -3.33 9.38 -9.03
N ASN A 64 -4.11 8.42 -9.51
CA ASN A 64 -5.57 8.53 -9.58
C ASN A 64 -6.30 7.70 -8.51
N ALA A 65 -5.59 6.83 -7.78
CA ALA A 65 -6.09 6.20 -6.57
C ALA A 65 -6.21 7.20 -5.41
N ASN A 66 -7.10 6.91 -4.45
CA ASN A 66 -7.21 7.74 -3.25
C ASN A 66 -5.88 7.73 -2.47
N PRO A 67 -5.26 8.89 -2.18
CA PRO A 67 -3.91 8.95 -1.62
C PRO A 67 -3.88 8.61 -0.13
N VAL A 68 -5.02 8.64 0.56
CA VAL A 68 -5.13 8.26 1.97
C VAL A 68 -5.50 6.78 2.07
N PRO A 69 -4.63 5.92 2.62
CA PRO A 69 -4.93 4.51 2.76
C PRO A 69 -5.89 4.24 3.92
N LYS A 70 -6.69 3.18 3.79
CA LYS A 70 -7.24 2.50 4.96
C LYS A 70 -6.14 1.65 5.59
N VAL A 71 -5.83 1.90 6.85
CA VAL A 71 -4.79 1.16 7.57
C VAL A 71 -5.39 0.14 8.53
N THR A 72 -4.86 -1.08 8.51
CA THR A 72 -5.27 -2.16 9.41
C THR A 72 -4.07 -2.97 9.89
N PHE A 73 -4.09 -3.41 11.13
CA PHE A 73 -3.09 -4.34 11.67
C PHE A 73 -3.54 -5.79 11.48
N ALA A 74 -2.62 -6.62 11.00
CA ALA A 74 -2.76 -8.06 10.93
C ALA A 74 -1.75 -8.70 11.89
N GLY A 75 -2.21 -9.06 13.09
CA GLY A 75 -1.38 -9.56 14.16
C GLY A 75 -1.88 -10.90 14.70
N ARG A 76 -0.96 -11.73 15.16
CA ARG A 76 -1.28 -13.04 15.75
C ARG A 76 -2.17 -12.94 16.99
N TYR A 77 -2.06 -11.85 17.74
CA TYR A 77 -2.72 -11.64 19.03
C TYR A 77 -3.60 -10.39 19.06
N GLY A 78 -4.00 -9.87 17.89
CA GLY A 78 -4.84 -8.67 17.80
C GLY A 78 -4.77 -8.00 16.43
N GLY A 79 -5.57 -6.95 16.25
CA GLY A 79 -5.80 -6.32 14.96
C GLY A 79 -7.04 -6.86 14.25
N SER A 80 -7.35 -6.32 13.08
CA SER A 80 -8.53 -6.69 12.29
C SER A 80 -8.24 -7.70 11.18
N GLY A 81 -6.98 -8.07 10.98
CA GLY A 81 -6.55 -9.06 9.99
C GLY A 81 -5.74 -10.20 10.60
N SER A 82 -5.35 -11.15 9.75
CA SER A 82 -4.56 -12.32 10.14
C SER A 82 -3.13 -12.27 9.59
N PRO A 83 -2.12 -12.73 10.35
CA PRO A 83 -0.74 -12.83 9.88
C PRO A 83 -0.59 -13.64 8.59
N ILE A 84 0.44 -13.33 7.82
CA ILE A 84 0.83 -14.10 6.63
C ILE A 84 2.16 -14.79 6.95
N TYR A 85 2.20 -16.11 6.81
CA TYR A 85 3.38 -16.93 7.17
C TYR A 85 3.90 -16.62 8.58
N ASP A 86 3.01 -16.46 9.56
CA ASP A 86 3.31 -16.04 10.94
C ASP A 86 3.98 -14.64 11.11
N HIS A 87 4.05 -13.85 10.04
CA HIS A 87 4.52 -12.47 10.12
C HIS A 87 3.35 -11.54 10.38
N ASN A 88 3.44 -10.77 11.48
CA ASN A 88 2.55 -9.63 11.70
C ASN A 88 2.89 -8.52 10.71
N TYR A 89 1.89 -7.76 10.26
CA TYR A 89 2.10 -6.64 9.33
C TYR A 89 1.02 -5.56 9.46
N TRP A 90 1.37 -4.38 8.99
CA TRP A 90 0.43 -3.29 8.72
C TRP A 90 0.02 -3.33 7.26
N SER A 91 -1.28 -3.30 6.98
CA SER A 91 -1.84 -3.21 5.62
C SER A 91 -2.30 -1.77 5.37
N LEU A 92 -1.87 -1.18 4.26
CA LEU A 92 -2.25 0.13 3.78
C LEU A 92 -2.95 -0.07 2.43
N VAL A 93 -4.27 0.11 2.43
CA VAL A 93 -5.13 -0.17 1.26
C VAL A 93 -5.59 1.14 0.64
N HIS A 94 -5.20 1.37 -0.61
CA HIS A 94 -5.69 2.47 -1.43
C HIS A 94 -6.77 1.96 -2.38
N THR A 95 -7.90 2.65 -2.38
CA THR A 95 -9.05 2.36 -3.26
C THR A 95 -9.14 3.39 -4.37
N MET A 96 -9.87 3.05 -5.43
CA MET A 96 -10.22 4.02 -6.45
C MET A 96 -11.37 4.94 -5.99
N PRO A 97 -11.43 6.19 -6.48
CA PRO A 97 -12.61 7.03 -6.34
C PRO A 97 -13.87 6.35 -6.92
N ALA A 98 -15.04 6.63 -6.33
CA ALA A 98 -16.30 6.09 -6.84
C ALA A 98 -16.59 6.60 -8.26
N GLY A 99 -17.00 5.70 -9.15
CA GLY A 99 -17.28 6.04 -10.55
C GLY A 99 -16.04 6.36 -11.39
N PHE A 100 -14.85 6.01 -10.92
CA PHE A 100 -13.62 6.16 -11.71
C PHE A 100 -13.69 5.36 -13.03
N GLU A 101 -13.29 6.00 -14.12
CA GLU A 101 -13.11 5.40 -15.44
C GLU A 101 -11.66 5.55 -15.90
N GLY A 102 -11.10 4.51 -16.52
CA GLY A 102 -9.71 4.46 -16.99
C GLY A 102 -8.89 3.40 -16.25
N ALA A 103 -7.56 3.47 -16.40
CA ALA A 103 -6.64 2.54 -15.76
C ALA A 103 -6.25 3.01 -14.36
N PRO A 104 -6.51 2.23 -13.29
CA PRO A 104 -6.03 2.53 -11.95
C PRO A 104 -4.52 2.69 -11.90
N GLU A 105 -4.08 3.70 -11.16
CA GLU A 105 -2.68 4.08 -11.03
C GLU A 105 -2.38 4.66 -9.64
N ILE A 106 -1.28 4.17 -9.06
CA ILE A 106 -0.69 4.75 -7.86
C ILE A 106 0.80 5.01 -8.09
N ILE A 107 1.26 6.15 -7.61
CA ILE A 107 2.64 6.58 -7.67
C ILE A 107 3.13 6.73 -6.23
N ILE A 108 4.26 6.11 -5.93
CA ILE A 108 4.94 6.18 -4.65
C ILE A 108 6.30 6.84 -4.87
N GLU A 109 6.59 7.89 -4.11
CA GLU A 109 7.90 8.53 -4.10
C GLU A 109 8.54 8.38 -2.72
N PHE A 110 9.86 8.21 -2.73
CA PHE A 110 10.68 7.85 -1.58
C PHE A 110 11.74 8.94 -1.33
N GLU A 111 11.76 9.53 -0.14
CA GLU A 111 12.75 10.53 0.25
C GLU A 111 13.63 10.10 1.41
#